data_AF-A0A830BBZ9-F1
#
_entry.id   AF-A0A830BBZ9-F1
#
_cell.length_a   1.000
_cell.length_b   1.000
_cell.length_c   1.000
_cell.angle_alpha   90.00
_cell.angle_beta   90.00
_cell.angle_gamma   90.00
#
_symmetry.space_group_name_H-M   'P 1'
#
loop_
_entity.id
_entity.type
_entity.pdbx_description
1 polymer ?
#
loop_
_entity_poly.entity_id
_entity_poly.type
_entity_poly.pdbx_seq_one_letter_code
_entity_poly.pdbx_strand_id
1 'polypeptide(L)'
;LYIIVRFVIGHSVTLGGILDRAIEAEDKKHGDIMRLDHVEGYLELSAKTKTYFATAVSLWDAEYYVKVDDDVHVNIATLGETLARHRKKPRVYIGCMKSGPVLSQRGVRYHEPEFWKFGDPGNKYFRHATGQLYAISKDLASYISVNQMCCNKYANEDVSLGSWFIGLDVRHIDDRRLCCGDPA
;
A
#
# COMPACT_ATOMS: atom_id res chain seq x y z
N LEU A 1 12.71 15.59 11.53
CA LEU A 1 12.21 14.53 10.62
C LEU A 1 12.17 15.13 9.22
N TYR A 2 12.73 14.44 8.23
CA TYR A 2 12.59 14.82 6.83
C TYR A 2 11.53 13.93 6.20
N ILE A 3 10.54 14.51 5.54
CA ILE A 3 9.38 13.81 4.97
C ILE A 3 9.23 14.27 3.53
N ILE A 4 9.13 13.32 2.61
CA ILE A 4 8.85 13.56 1.20
C ILE A 4 7.43 13.08 0.94
N VAL A 5 6.62 13.95 0.34
CA VAL A 5 5.24 13.63 -0.05
C VAL A 5 5.17 13.64 -1.57
N ARG A 6 4.54 12.61 -2.14
CA ARG A 6 4.32 12.48 -3.59
C ARG A 6 2.95 11.90 -3.87
N PHE A 7 2.30 12.37 -4.93
CA PHE A 7 1.15 11.70 -5.54
C PHE A 7 1.64 10.58 -6.45
N VAL A 8 1.16 9.36 -6.21
CA VAL A 8 1.64 8.17 -6.93
C VAL A 8 0.69 7.84 -8.07
N ILE A 9 1.13 8.10 -9.30
CA ILE A 9 0.25 8.04 -10.48
C ILE A 9 0.94 7.24 -11.59
N GLY A 10 0.30 6.17 -12.03
CA GLY A 10 0.63 5.41 -13.24
C GLY A 10 0.11 6.08 -14.51
N HIS A 11 0.17 5.41 -15.64
CA HIS A 11 -0.27 5.96 -16.93
C HIS A 11 -1.57 5.32 -17.42
N SER A 12 -2.21 6.00 -18.36
CA SER A 12 -3.34 5.46 -19.10
C SER A 12 -2.91 4.27 -19.97
N VAL A 13 -3.84 3.40 -20.37
CA VAL A 13 -3.56 2.31 -21.33
C VAL A 13 -2.98 2.87 -22.64
N THR A 14 -3.53 3.98 -23.11
CA THR A 14 -3.02 4.71 -24.27
C THR A 14 -2.08 5.81 -23.81
N LEU A 15 -0.78 5.56 -23.95
CA LEU A 15 0.27 6.53 -23.62
C LEU A 15 0.11 7.84 -24.40
N GLY A 16 0.32 8.97 -23.72
CA GLY A 16 0.27 10.30 -24.34
C GLY A 16 -1.16 10.79 -24.60
N GLY A 17 -2.15 10.15 -24.00
CA GLY A 17 -3.54 10.59 -24.02
C GLY A 17 -3.75 11.97 -23.38
N ILE A 18 -4.99 12.46 -23.42
CA ILE A 18 -5.35 13.75 -22.80
C ILE A 18 -5.08 13.75 -21.29
N LEU A 19 -5.38 12.64 -20.61
CA LEU A 19 -5.14 12.49 -19.18
C LEU A 19 -3.65 12.50 -18.85
N ASP A 20 -2.83 11.74 -19.57
CA ASP A 20 -1.39 11.71 -19.34
C ASP A 20 -0.76 13.10 -19.51
N ARG A 21 -1.15 13.85 -20.55
CA ARG A 21 -0.68 15.24 -20.75
C ARG A 21 -1.15 16.21 -19.66
N ALA A 22 -2.33 16.00 -19.10
CA ALA A 22 -2.81 16.81 -17.99
C ALA A 22 -1.97 16.56 -16.73
N ILE A 23 -1.63 15.29 -16.45
CA ILE A 23 -0.74 14.93 -15.35
C ILE A 23 0.67 15.48 -15.56
N GLU A 24 1.22 15.43 -16.77
CA GLU A 24 2.52 16.04 -17.08
C GLU A 24 2.52 17.56 -16.85
N ALA A 25 1.42 18.25 -17.18
CA ALA A 25 1.28 19.67 -16.95
C ALA A 25 1.15 20.01 -15.45
N GLU A 26 0.45 19.18 -14.67
CA GLU A 26 0.38 19.28 -13.21
C GLU A 26 1.75 19.08 -12.58
N ASP A 27 2.46 18.00 -12.94
CA ASP A 27 3.78 17.70 -12.40
C ASP A 27 4.78 18.81 -12.72
N LYS A 28 4.76 19.36 -13.94
CA LYS A 28 5.60 20.50 -14.30
C LYS A 28 5.36 21.73 -13.43
N LYS A 29 4.13 21.90 -12.93
CA LYS A 29 3.75 23.05 -12.09
C LYS A 29 4.08 22.83 -10.61
N HIS A 30 3.91 21.61 -10.10
CA HIS A 30 3.96 21.31 -8.67
C HIS A 30 5.18 20.46 -8.25
N GLY A 31 5.70 19.61 -9.13
CA GLY A 31 6.91 18.79 -8.89
C GLY A 31 6.76 17.75 -7.79
N ASP A 32 5.53 17.35 -7.50
CA ASP A 32 5.14 16.45 -6.41
C ASP A 32 4.50 15.15 -6.90
N ILE A 33 4.58 14.83 -8.20
CA ILE A 33 4.08 13.56 -8.74
C ILE A 33 5.23 12.56 -8.82
N MET A 34 4.98 11.32 -8.40
CA MET A 34 5.82 10.17 -8.71
C MET A 34 5.13 9.34 -9.78
N ARG A 35 5.63 9.45 -11.02
CA ARG A 35 5.14 8.66 -12.16
C ARG A 35 5.61 7.22 -12.03
N LEU A 36 4.67 6.29 -12.18
CA LEU A 36 4.96 4.85 -12.23
C LEU A 36 4.84 4.31 -13.66
N ASP A 37 5.72 3.38 -14.02
CA ASP A 37 5.53 2.51 -15.18
C ASP A 37 4.50 1.42 -14.83
N HIS A 38 3.24 1.84 -14.80
CA HIS A 38 2.11 1.04 -14.39
C HIS A 38 0.84 1.57 -15.04
N VAL A 39 0.06 0.68 -15.67
CA VAL A 39 -1.25 1.04 -16.22
C VAL A 39 -2.26 1.20 -15.09
N GLU A 40 -2.85 2.37 -14.96
CA GLU A 40 -3.88 2.63 -13.96
C GLU A 40 -5.14 1.80 -14.21
N GLY A 41 -5.67 1.23 -13.13
CA GLY A 41 -6.89 0.43 -13.17
C GLY A 41 -7.32 0.02 -11.77
N TYR A 42 -8.63 -0.04 -11.54
CA TYR A 42 -9.16 -0.38 -10.23
C TYR A 42 -8.75 -1.78 -9.74
N LEU A 43 -8.66 -2.75 -10.65
CA LEU A 43 -8.18 -4.11 -10.34
C LEU A 43 -6.65 -4.22 -10.29
N GLU A 44 -5.94 -3.14 -10.64
CA GLU A 44 -4.49 -3.11 -10.72
C GLU A 44 -3.83 -2.50 -9.48
N LEU A 45 -4.60 -2.10 -8.46
CA LEU A 45 -4.09 -1.50 -7.21
C LEU A 45 -3.01 -2.36 -6.54
N SER A 46 -3.19 -3.69 -6.46
CA SER A 46 -2.19 -4.60 -5.89
C SER A 46 -0.88 -4.60 -6.69
N ALA A 47 -0.94 -4.42 -8.02
CA ALA A 47 0.25 -4.25 -8.85
C ALA A 47 0.86 -2.86 -8.66
N LYS A 48 0.03 -1.81 -8.61
CA LYS A 48 0.45 -0.43 -8.35
C LYS A 48 1.23 -0.32 -7.04
N THR A 49 0.76 -0.95 -5.95
CA THR A 49 1.46 -0.94 -4.65
C THR A 49 2.85 -1.56 -4.74
N LYS A 50 3.02 -2.66 -5.50
CA LYS A 50 4.34 -3.26 -5.70
C LYS A 50 5.28 -2.30 -6.43
N THR A 51 4.83 -1.75 -7.55
CA THR A 51 5.60 -0.79 -8.34
C THR A 51 5.91 0.47 -7.52
N TYR A 52 4.95 0.95 -6.72
CA TYR A 52 5.11 2.07 -5.79
C TYR A 52 6.28 1.84 -4.83
N PHE A 53 6.28 0.74 -4.07
CA PHE A 53 7.35 0.49 -3.10
C PHE A 53 8.69 0.24 -3.77
N ALA A 54 8.72 -0.46 -4.91
CA ALA A 54 9.95 -0.70 -5.66
C ALA A 54 10.57 0.62 -6.15
N THR A 55 9.77 1.51 -6.73
CA THR A 55 10.21 2.83 -7.21
C THR A 55 10.58 3.76 -6.06
N ALA A 56 9.80 3.79 -4.97
CA ALA A 56 10.09 4.66 -3.85
C ALA A 56 11.43 4.30 -3.18
N VAL A 57 11.74 3.00 -3.05
CA VAL A 57 13.02 2.51 -2.52
C VAL A 57 14.20 2.85 -3.42
N SER A 58 14.01 2.88 -4.75
CA SER A 58 15.10 3.24 -5.68
C SER A 58 15.38 4.75 -5.72
N LEU A 59 14.37 5.58 -5.41
CA LEU A 59 14.49 7.04 -5.44
C LEU A 59 14.95 7.64 -4.11
N TRP A 60 14.51 7.09 -2.97
CA TRP A 60 14.77 7.68 -1.66
C TRP A 60 15.23 6.65 -0.65
N ASP A 61 16.29 6.98 0.07
CA ASP A 61 16.68 6.27 1.28
C ASP A 61 15.88 6.80 2.47
N ALA A 62 14.80 6.09 2.84
CA ALA A 62 13.94 6.44 3.95
C ALA A 62 13.84 5.28 4.94
N GLU A 63 13.60 5.59 6.22
CA GLU A 63 13.43 4.57 7.26
C GLU A 63 12.06 3.91 7.22
N TYR A 64 11.06 4.65 6.74
CA TYR A 64 9.69 4.21 6.54
C TYR A 64 9.17 4.72 5.20
N TYR A 65 8.37 3.88 4.56
CA TYR A 65 7.60 4.20 3.36
C TYR A 65 6.13 4.08 3.73
N VAL A 66 5.34 5.10 3.39
CA VAL A 66 3.95 5.24 3.85
C VAL A 66 3.04 5.33 2.64
N LYS A 67 2.00 4.50 2.63
CA LYS A 67 0.88 4.63 1.69
C LYS A 67 -0.30 5.28 2.40
N VAL A 68 -0.94 6.21 1.70
CA VAL A 68 -2.14 6.93 2.14
C VAL A 68 -3.07 7.06 0.93
N ASP A 69 -4.36 6.82 1.10
CA ASP A 69 -5.37 7.14 0.08
C ASP A 69 -5.61 8.66 -0.03
N ASP A 70 -6.02 9.12 -1.21
CA ASP A 70 -6.20 10.56 -1.51
C ASP A 70 -7.45 11.18 -0.87
N ASP A 71 -8.34 10.35 -0.33
CA ASP A 71 -9.53 10.74 0.44
C ASP A 71 -9.30 10.73 1.97
N VAL A 72 -8.05 10.62 2.43
CA VAL A 72 -7.67 10.55 3.85
C VAL A 72 -6.93 11.82 4.30
N HIS A 73 -7.41 12.42 5.38
CA HIS A 73 -6.67 13.51 6.05
C HIS A 73 -5.63 12.95 7.03
N VAL A 74 -4.37 13.36 6.89
CA VAL A 74 -3.26 12.88 7.71
C VAL A 74 -2.60 14.01 8.50
N ASN A 75 -2.50 13.85 9.82
CA ASN A 75 -1.61 14.66 10.64
C ASN A 75 -0.17 14.15 10.51
N ILE A 76 0.58 14.74 9.57
CA ILE A 76 1.94 14.31 9.21
C ILE A 76 2.90 14.37 10.40
N ALA A 77 2.78 15.37 11.27
CA ALA A 77 3.64 15.50 12.46
C ALA A 77 3.43 14.32 13.42
N THR A 78 2.17 14.01 13.74
CA THR A 78 1.80 12.91 14.63
C THR A 78 2.19 11.55 14.04
N LEU A 79 2.04 11.39 12.72
CA LEU A 79 2.50 10.18 12.02
C LEU A 79 4.03 10.04 12.12
N GLY A 80 4.78 11.12 11.87
CA GLY A 80 6.24 11.13 11.99
C GLY A 80 6.72 10.76 13.40
N GLU A 81 6.12 11.34 14.44
CA GLU A 81 6.39 10.99 15.83
C GLU A 81 6.06 9.52 16.15
N THR A 82 4.92 9.04 15.63
CA THR A 82 4.50 7.65 15.80
C THR A 82 5.55 6.70 15.21
N LEU A 83 5.95 6.91 13.95
CA LEU A 83 6.95 6.08 13.28
C LEU A 83 8.33 6.18 13.95
N ALA A 84 8.71 7.37 14.44
CA ALA A 84 9.98 7.57 15.15
C ALA A 84 10.11 6.69 16.41
N ARG A 85 9.01 6.39 17.11
CA ARG A 85 9.02 5.46 18.27
C ARG A 85 9.32 4.01 17.89
N HIS A 86 9.16 3.65 16.63
CA HIS A 86 9.43 2.31 16.10
C HIS A 86 10.73 2.24 15.29
N ARG A 87 11.45 3.36 15.13
CA ARG A 87 12.68 3.49 14.31
C ARG A 87 13.75 2.42 14.55
N LYS A 88 13.96 2.01 15.80
CA LYS A 88 14.98 1.01 16.17
C LYS A 88 14.53 -0.44 16.02
N LYS A 89 13.27 -0.68 15.63
CA LYS A 89 12.71 -2.02 15.48
C LYS A 89 12.88 -2.46 14.02
N PRO A 90 13.44 -3.65 13.74
CA PRO A 90 13.46 -4.18 12.39
C PRO A 90 12.05 -4.63 11.98
N ARG A 91 11.81 -4.67 10.66
CA ARG A 91 10.65 -5.29 9.99
C ARG A 91 9.32 -4.87 10.60
N VAL A 92 9.07 -3.58 10.64
CA VAL A 92 7.84 -2.99 11.18
C VAL A 92 6.84 -2.82 10.05
N TYR A 93 5.66 -3.40 10.24
CA TYR A 93 4.46 -3.11 9.47
C TYR A 93 3.42 -2.52 10.42
N ILE A 94 3.06 -1.27 10.22
CA ILE A 94 2.18 -0.50 11.11
C ILE A 94 0.98 0.06 10.35
N GLY A 95 -0.18 -0.01 10.97
CA GLY A 95 -1.44 0.48 10.41
C GLY A 95 -2.61 0.14 11.32
N CYS A 96 -3.82 0.43 10.86
CA CYS A 96 -5.03 -0.09 11.50
C CYS A 96 -5.20 -1.57 11.14
N MET A 97 -4.76 -2.47 12.02
CA MET A 97 -4.73 -3.90 11.70
C MET A 97 -6.14 -4.49 11.75
N LYS A 98 -6.57 -5.11 10.64
CA LYS A 98 -7.85 -5.78 10.46
C LYS A 98 -7.68 -7.25 10.03
N SER A 99 -8.77 -7.99 10.14
CA SER A 99 -8.95 -9.35 9.62
C SER A 99 -10.45 -9.51 9.47
N GLY A 100 -10.89 -10.11 8.37
CA GLY A 100 -12.29 -10.17 7.97
C GLY A 100 -12.56 -11.41 7.13
N PRO A 101 -13.83 -11.69 6.84
CA PRO A 101 -14.20 -12.85 6.03
C PRO A 101 -13.51 -12.79 4.66
N VAL A 102 -13.09 -13.95 4.16
CA VAL A 102 -12.61 -14.06 2.78
C VAL A 102 -13.77 -13.83 1.81
N LEU A 103 -13.59 -12.93 0.85
CA LEU A 103 -14.63 -12.53 -0.10
C LEU A 103 -14.74 -13.54 -1.27
N SER A 104 -15.28 -14.73 -1.00
CA SER A 104 -15.40 -15.84 -1.96
C SER A 104 -16.64 -15.78 -2.87
N GLN A 105 -17.61 -14.90 -2.57
CA GLN A 105 -18.84 -14.79 -3.34
C GLN A 105 -18.65 -13.95 -4.61
N ARG A 106 -19.03 -14.48 -5.78
CA ARG A 106 -19.00 -13.70 -7.03
C ARG A 106 -19.95 -12.51 -6.94
N GLY A 107 -19.56 -11.39 -7.56
CA GLY A 107 -20.38 -10.18 -7.64
C GLY A 107 -20.19 -9.20 -6.47
N VAL A 108 -19.49 -9.58 -5.40
CA VAL A 108 -19.10 -8.63 -4.35
C VAL A 108 -17.85 -7.85 -4.78
N ARG A 109 -17.74 -6.60 -4.31
CA ARG A 109 -16.52 -5.78 -4.47
C ARG A 109 -15.33 -6.56 -3.89
N TYR A 110 -14.24 -6.66 -4.65
CA TYR A 110 -13.05 -7.43 -4.27
C TYR A 110 -13.27 -8.94 -4.09
N HIS A 111 -14.24 -9.54 -4.80
CA HIS A 111 -14.30 -11.01 -4.90
C HIS A 111 -12.91 -11.57 -5.24
N GLU A 112 -12.42 -12.49 -4.41
CA GLU A 112 -11.09 -13.08 -4.52
C GLU A 112 -11.19 -14.41 -5.28
N PRO A 113 -10.76 -14.50 -6.55
CA PRO A 113 -10.87 -15.74 -7.33
C PRO A 113 -10.03 -16.89 -6.74
N GLU A 114 -8.96 -16.57 -6.03
CA GLU A 114 -8.07 -17.52 -5.36
C GLU A 114 -8.44 -17.73 -3.89
N PHE A 115 -9.72 -17.51 -3.50
CA PHE A 115 -10.18 -17.56 -2.11
C PHE A 115 -9.84 -18.88 -1.40
N TRP A 116 -9.75 -19.98 -2.15
CA TRP A 116 -9.43 -21.31 -1.63
C TRP A 116 -8.01 -21.39 -1.01
N LYS A 117 -7.10 -20.47 -1.35
CA LYS A 117 -5.76 -20.39 -0.75
C LYS A 117 -5.79 -19.92 0.71
N PHE A 118 -6.89 -19.33 1.17
CA PHE A 118 -7.08 -18.89 2.55
C PHE A 118 -7.69 -19.98 3.45
N GLY A 119 -7.79 -21.20 2.94
CA GLY A 119 -8.29 -22.38 3.64
C GLY A 119 -9.80 -22.58 3.46
N ASP A 120 -10.43 -23.14 4.48
CA ASP A 120 -11.80 -23.63 4.41
C ASP A 120 -12.86 -22.51 4.46
N PRO A 121 -14.10 -22.79 3.99
CA PRO A 121 -15.21 -21.87 4.13
C PRO A 121 -15.40 -21.39 5.59
N GLY A 122 -15.52 -20.08 5.77
CA GLY A 122 -15.60 -19.44 7.09
C GLY A 122 -14.28 -18.91 7.62
N ASN A 123 -13.15 -19.27 6.98
CA ASN A 123 -11.86 -18.67 7.30
C ASN A 123 -11.84 -17.16 7.00
N LYS A 124 -10.96 -16.48 7.71
CA LYS A 124 -10.70 -15.06 7.58
C LYS A 124 -9.38 -14.84 6.87
N TYR A 125 -9.24 -13.69 6.22
CA TYR A 125 -7.92 -13.22 5.78
C TYR A 125 -6.95 -13.15 6.97
N PHE A 126 -5.66 -13.40 6.72
CA PHE A 126 -4.61 -13.11 7.69
C PHE A 126 -4.68 -11.64 8.11
N ARG A 127 -4.07 -11.32 9.26
CA ARG A 127 -4.04 -9.95 9.77
C ARG A 127 -3.28 -9.05 8.78
N HIS A 128 -3.89 -7.93 8.40
CA HIS A 128 -3.32 -6.93 7.49
C HIS A 128 -3.79 -5.53 7.90
N ALA A 129 -3.04 -4.48 7.54
CA ALA A 129 -3.46 -3.11 7.75
C ALA A 129 -4.61 -2.74 6.80
N THR A 130 -5.45 -1.79 7.20
CA THR A 130 -6.53 -1.26 6.37
C THR A 130 -5.97 -0.26 5.35
N GLY A 131 -6.48 -0.28 4.12
CA GLY A 131 -5.92 0.42 2.97
C GLY A 131 -5.74 1.92 3.12
N GLN A 132 -6.56 2.61 3.90
CA GLN A 132 -6.53 4.08 3.99
C GLN A 132 -5.16 4.63 4.37
N LEU A 133 -4.47 3.97 5.32
CA LEU A 133 -3.13 4.38 5.74
C LEU A 133 -2.37 3.23 6.40
N TYR A 134 -1.17 2.97 5.89
CA TYR A 134 -0.20 2.10 6.54
C TYR A 134 1.23 2.52 6.23
N ALA A 135 2.17 2.08 7.06
CA ALA A 135 3.59 2.27 6.83
C ALA A 135 4.37 0.97 7.01
N ILE A 136 5.44 0.83 6.22
CA ILE A 136 6.38 -0.27 6.34
C ILE A 136 7.80 0.28 6.47
N SER A 137 8.63 -0.39 7.25
CA SER A 137 10.04 -0.03 7.40
C SER A 137 10.84 -0.32 6.12
N LYS A 138 12.01 0.30 6.02
CA LYS A 138 12.92 0.19 4.87
C LYS A 138 13.21 -1.24 4.42
N ASP A 139 13.43 -2.13 5.38
CA ASP A 139 13.72 -3.54 5.11
C ASP A 139 12.56 -4.28 4.46
N LEU A 140 11.31 -3.99 4.84
CA LEU A 140 10.12 -4.56 4.19
C LEU A 140 9.88 -3.96 2.81
N ALA A 141 10.07 -2.65 2.65
CA ALA A 141 9.97 -2.02 1.33
C ALA A 141 11.05 -2.56 0.38
N SER A 142 12.28 -2.75 0.89
CA SER A 142 13.39 -3.36 0.16
C SER A 142 13.11 -4.83 -0.19
N TYR A 143 12.51 -5.58 0.73
CA TYR A 143 12.06 -6.95 0.46
C TYR A 143 11.06 -7.01 -0.70
N ILE A 144 10.07 -6.11 -0.73
CA ILE A 144 9.12 -6.01 -1.86
C ILE A 144 9.85 -5.71 -3.16
N SER A 145 10.76 -4.72 -3.15
CA SER A 145 11.52 -4.32 -4.35
C SER A 145 12.33 -5.47 -4.95
N VAL A 146 13.05 -6.22 -4.11
CA VAL A 146 13.86 -7.38 -4.52
C VAL A 146 13.00 -8.56 -4.96
N ASN A 147 11.85 -8.80 -4.31
CA ASN A 147 11.03 -10.00 -4.51
C ASN A 147 9.71 -9.71 -5.25
N GLN A 148 9.62 -8.60 -5.98
CA GLN A 148 8.39 -8.10 -6.60
C GLN A 148 7.67 -9.13 -7.50
N MET A 149 8.45 -10.00 -8.16
CA MET A 149 7.96 -11.07 -9.03
C MET A 149 7.28 -12.21 -8.24
N CYS A 150 7.71 -12.45 -7.01
CA CYS A 150 7.14 -13.47 -6.11
C CYS A 150 5.97 -12.93 -5.28
N CYS A 151 5.79 -11.62 -5.21
CA CYS A 151 4.72 -10.98 -4.45
C CYS A 151 3.36 -11.20 -5.15
N ASN A 152 2.59 -12.17 -4.66
CA ASN A 152 1.28 -12.52 -5.22
C ASN A 152 0.29 -11.34 -5.17
N LYS A 153 -0.56 -11.20 -6.18
CA LYS A 153 -1.58 -10.15 -6.23
C LYS A 153 -2.96 -10.77 -5.96
N TYR A 154 -3.51 -10.47 -4.80
CA TYR A 154 -4.92 -10.72 -4.51
C TYR A 154 -5.78 -9.55 -4.99
N ALA A 155 -7.08 -9.77 -5.13
CA ALA A 155 -8.04 -8.76 -5.60
C ALA A 155 -8.11 -7.53 -4.68
N ASN A 156 -7.86 -7.73 -3.39
CA ASN A 156 -7.72 -6.67 -2.40
C ASN A 156 -6.23 -6.32 -2.19
N GLU A 157 -5.90 -5.04 -2.34
CA GLU A 157 -4.54 -4.51 -2.20
C GLU A 157 -4.01 -4.67 -0.77
N ASP A 158 -4.81 -4.33 0.24
CA ASP A 158 -4.49 -4.50 1.66
C ASP A 158 -4.10 -5.95 1.99
N VAL A 159 -4.87 -6.89 1.45
CA VAL A 159 -4.65 -8.34 1.61
C VAL A 159 -3.38 -8.73 0.88
N SER A 160 -3.14 -8.23 -0.34
CA SER A 160 -1.90 -8.48 -1.08
C SER A 160 -0.68 -8.10 -0.26
N LEU A 161 -0.62 -6.87 0.24
CA LEU A 161 0.48 -6.39 1.06
C LEU A 161 0.70 -7.27 2.30
N GLY A 162 -0.37 -7.55 3.06
CA GLY A 162 -0.27 -8.41 4.25
C GLY A 162 0.26 -9.81 3.93
N SER A 163 -0.09 -10.37 2.78
CA SER A 163 0.37 -11.70 2.37
C SER A 163 1.87 -11.78 2.13
N TRP A 164 2.48 -10.68 1.68
CA TRP A 164 3.92 -10.65 1.39
C TRP A 164 4.76 -10.74 2.66
N PHE A 165 4.14 -10.46 3.82
CA PHE A 165 4.80 -10.40 5.12
C PHE A 165 4.48 -11.59 6.04
N ILE A 166 3.46 -12.39 5.74
CA ILE A 166 3.00 -13.45 6.66
C ILE A 166 4.04 -14.55 6.91
N GLY A 167 4.89 -14.84 5.93
CA GLY A 167 6.00 -15.80 6.04
C GLY A 167 7.29 -15.21 6.61
N LEU A 168 7.31 -13.92 6.97
CA LEU A 168 8.48 -13.21 7.46
C LEU A 168 8.36 -12.97 8.97
N ASP A 169 9.49 -12.78 9.65
CA ASP A 169 9.55 -12.32 11.05
C ASP A 169 9.21 -10.81 11.15
N VAL A 170 7.95 -10.46 10.85
CA VAL A 170 7.45 -9.08 10.78
C VAL A 170 6.72 -8.70 12.06
N ARG A 171 7.09 -7.55 12.60
CA ARG A 171 6.39 -6.92 13.71
C ARG A 171 5.20 -6.13 13.20
N HIS A 172 4.02 -6.76 13.28
CA HIS A 172 2.74 -6.10 13.04
C HIS A 172 2.40 -5.20 14.23
N ILE A 173 2.11 -3.94 13.95
CA ILE A 173 1.73 -2.94 14.95
C ILE A 173 0.33 -2.44 14.62
N ASP A 174 -0.62 -2.80 15.47
CA ASP A 174 -1.98 -2.28 15.42
C ASP A 174 -2.02 -0.91 16.11
N ASP A 175 -2.05 0.16 15.32
CA ASP A 175 -2.20 1.52 15.82
C ASP A 175 -3.58 2.05 15.46
N ARG A 176 -4.48 2.04 16.45
CA ARG A 176 -5.88 2.43 16.27
C ARG A 176 -6.07 3.89 15.90
N ARG A 177 -5.04 4.73 16.08
CA ARG A 177 -5.05 6.13 15.63
C ARG A 177 -4.91 6.26 14.12
N LEU A 178 -4.50 5.19 13.44
CA LEU A 178 -4.43 5.08 11.99
C LEU A 178 -5.71 4.47 11.39
N CYS A 179 -6.72 4.16 12.22
CA CYS A 179 -8.02 3.74 11.72
C CYS A 179 -8.83 4.98 11.32
N CYS A 180 -9.34 4.99 10.09
CA CYS A 180 -10.44 5.88 9.75
C CYS A 180 -11.70 5.41 10.50
N GLY A 181 -12.48 6.34 11.03
CA GLY A 181 -13.81 6.01 11.52
C GLY A 181 -14.66 5.56 10.33
N ASP A 182 -15.36 4.44 10.45
CA ASP A 182 -16.53 4.22 9.60
C ASP A 182 -17.45 5.44 9.83
N PRO A 183 -17.99 6.09 8.78
CA PRO A 183 -19.16 6.91 9.01
C PRO A 183 -20.21 5.99 9.63
N ALA A 184 -20.61 6.34 10.85
CA ALA A 184 -21.62 5.63 11.62
C ALA A 184 -22.92 5.44 10.83
#